data_AF-A0A2W2JQG3-F1
#
_entry.id   AF-A0A2W2JQG3-F1
#
_cell.length_a   1.000
_cell.length_b   1.000
_cell.length_c   1.000
_cell.angle_alpha   90.00
_cell.angle_beta   90.00
_cell.angle_gamma   90.00
#
_symmetry.space_group_name_H-M   'P 1'
#
loop_
_entity.id
_entity.type
_entity.pdbx_description
1 polymer ?
#
loop_
_entity_poly.entity_id
_entity_poly.type
_entity_poly.pdbx_seq_one_letter_code
_entity_poly.pdbx_strand_id
1 'polypeptide(L)' 'MSVDGEAVRLGEEADEPGWEVDPNDEWGVAVIATVGRQLRLRREAVGMRVAEFGTAMGYGDDLVYKIEGGKRIPRQEYL' A
#
# COMPACT_ATOMS: atom_id res chain seq x y z
N MET A 1 -23.59 7.55 -28.97
CA MET A 1 -22.35 7.33 -28.21
C MET A 1 -22.47 8.13 -26.91
N SER A 2 -23.12 7.54 -25.90
CA SER A 2 -23.26 8.14 -24.57
C SER A 2 -22.21 7.49 -23.68
N VAL A 3 -21.28 8.29 -23.17
CA VAL A 3 -20.26 7.81 -22.23
C VAL A 3 -20.83 7.98 -20.83
N ASP A 4 -21.42 6.91 -20.30
CA ASP A 4 -21.81 6.86 -18.90
C ASP A 4 -20.58 6.58 -18.04
N GLY A 5 -20.34 7.46 -17.08
CA GLY A 5 -19.25 7.38 -16.12
C GLY A 5 -19.38 6.15 -15.25
N GLU A 6 -18.55 5.15 -15.53
CA GLU A 6 -18.26 4.08 -14.58
C GLU A 6 -17.25 4.64 -13.57
N ALA A 7 -17.77 5.01 -12.40
CA ALA A 7 -16.96 5.22 -11.22
C ALA A 7 -16.04 4.01 -11.06
N VAL A 8 -14.74 4.25 -11.18
CA VAL A 8 -13.69 3.25 -10.95
C VAL A 8 -13.98 2.57 -9.62
N ARG A 9 -14.27 1.27 -9.68
CA ARG A 9 -14.59 0.44 -8.52
C ARG A 9 -13.50 0.62 -7.46
N LEU A 10 -13.90 1.20 -6.35
CA LEU A 10 -13.08 1.38 -5.16
C LEU A 10 -12.67 0.00 -4.61
N GLY A 11 -11.40 -0.37 -4.75
CA GLY A 11 -10.66 -1.06 -3.69
C GLY A 11 -10.89 -2.55 -3.43
N GLU A 12 -11.48 -3.35 -4.33
CA GLU A 12 -11.65 -4.81 -4.08
C GLU A 12 -10.41 -5.67 -4.40
N GLU A 13 -9.44 -5.19 -5.19
CA GLU A 13 -8.21 -5.96 -5.50
C GLU A 13 -7.19 -5.98 -4.34
N ALA A 14 -7.33 -5.04 -3.39
CA ALA A 14 -6.39 -4.86 -2.28
C ALA A 14 -6.42 -5.99 -1.24
N ASP A 15 -7.57 -6.68 -1.14
CA ASP A 15 -7.84 -7.77 -0.18
C ASP A 15 -7.60 -9.17 -0.80
N GLU A 16 -7.03 -9.25 -2.00
CA GLU A 16 -6.68 -10.55 -2.60
C GLU A 16 -5.65 -11.31 -1.72
N PRO A 17 -5.94 -12.57 -1.33
CA PRO A 17 -5.00 -13.43 -0.64
C PRO A 17 -3.84 -13.75 -1.60
N GLY A 18 -2.64 -13.23 -1.34
CA GLY A 18 -1.48 -13.47 -2.20
C GLY A 18 -0.26 -12.56 -2.00
N TRP A 19 -0.40 -11.42 -1.31
CA TRP A 19 0.69 -10.44 -1.13
C TRP A 19 1.17 -10.29 0.32
N GLU A 20 0.92 -11.31 1.14
CA GLU A 20 1.46 -11.41 2.50
C GLU A 20 2.90 -11.89 2.45
N VAL A 21 3.73 -11.38 3.35
CA VAL A 21 5.10 -11.86 3.51
C VAL A 21 5.06 -13.16 4.30
N ASP A 22 5.77 -14.19 3.84
CA ASP A 22 5.95 -15.42 4.63
C ASP A 22 6.72 -15.07 5.92
N PRO A 23 6.13 -15.22 7.11
CA PRO A 23 6.79 -14.89 8.37
C PRO A 23 8.01 -15.78 8.65
N ASN A 24 8.17 -16.92 7.97
CA ASN A 24 9.31 -17.81 8.12
C ASN A 24 10.49 -17.43 7.21
N ASP A 25 10.29 -16.52 6.25
CA ASP A 25 11.37 -15.95 5.44
C ASP A 25 11.94 -14.71 6.13
N GLU A 26 12.88 -14.92 7.04
CA GLU A 26 13.50 -13.85 7.84
C GLU A 26 14.15 -12.76 6.96
N TRP A 27 14.73 -13.16 5.82
CA TRP A 27 15.34 -12.23 4.87
C TRP A 27 14.28 -11.43 4.12
N GLY A 28 13.23 -12.09 3.63
CA GLY A 28 12.08 -11.44 3.00
C GLY A 28 11.43 -10.41 3.93
N VAL A 29 11.17 -10.78 5.18
CA VAL A 29 10.61 -9.88 6.20
C VAL A 29 11.51 -8.66 6.43
N ALA A 30 12.82 -8.85 6.55
CA ALA A 30 13.76 -7.74 6.76
C ALA A 30 13.78 -6.74 5.60
N VAL A 31 13.75 -7.25 4.35
CA VAL A 31 13.70 -6.41 3.14
C VAL A 31 12.39 -5.63 3.10
N ILE A 32 11.25 -6.29 3.25
CA ILE A 32 9.93 -5.65 3.15
C ILE A 32 9.73 -4.63 4.28
N ALA A 33 10.15 -4.92 5.51
CA ALA A 33 10.15 -3.95 6.60
C ALA A 33 11.02 -2.72 6.30
N THR A 34 12.14 -2.90 5.60
CA THR A 34 13.00 -1.78 5.22
C THR A 34 12.37 -0.93 4.12
N VAL A 35 11.76 -1.55 3.10
CA VAL A 35 11.01 -0.85 2.06
C VAL A 35 9.84 -0.08 2.66
N GLY A 36 9.05 -0.69 3.55
CA GLY A 36 7.94 -0.04 4.25
C GLY A 36 8.39 1.21 5.02
N ARG A 37 9.52 1.15 5.73
CA ARG A 37 10.11 2.32 6.40
C ARG A 37 10.51 3.43 5.43
N GLN A 38 11.07 3.09 4.27
CA GLN A 38 11.43 4.09 3.26
C GLN A 38 10.20 4.79 2.68
N LEU A 39 9.13 4.04 2.40
CA LEU A 39 7.88 4.59 1.91
C LEU A 39 7.26 5.54 2.94
N ARG A 40 7.24 5.14 4.21
CA ARG A 40 6.82 6.01 5.32
C ARG A 40 7.62 7.31 5.37
N LEU A 41 8.95 7.24 5.30
CA LEU A 41 9.81 8.42 5.32
C LEU A 41 9.52 9.38 4.14
N ARG A 42 9.26 8.85 2.95
CA ARG A 42 8.89 9.67 1.78
C ARG A 42 7.55 10.37 1.98
N ARG A 43 6.54 9.65 2.49
CA ARG A 43 5.23 10.23 2.81
C ARG A 43 5.36 11.34 3.87
N GLU A 44 6.13 11.09 4.92
CA GLU A 44 6.37 12.07 5.99
C GLU A 44 7.17 13.28 5.48
N ALA A 45 8.12 13.08 4.56
CA ALA A 45 8.90 14.16 3.96
C ALA A 45 8.05 15.13 3.12
N VAL A 46 6.94 14.68 2.54
CA VAL A 46 5.95 15.53 1.85
C VAL A 46 4.82 16.03 2.77
N GLY A 47 4.90 15.73 4.06
CA GLY A 47 3.94 16.21 5.07
C GLY A 47 2.56 15.55 5.01
N MET A 48 2.42 14.43 4.31
CA MET A 48 1.13 13.75 4.15
C MET A 48 0.84 12.80 5.32
N ARG A 49 -0.39 12.84 5.82
CA ARG A 49 -0.88 11.82 6.77
C ARG A 49 -1.24 10.53 6.02
N VAL A 50 -1.33 9.43 6.76
CA VAL A 50 -1.71 8.11 6.19
C VAL A 50 -3.05 8.17 5.45
N ALA A 51 -4.07 8.82 6.03
CA ALA A 51 -5.39 8.95 5.40
C ALA A 51 -5.36 9.73 4.08
N GLU A 52 -4.56 10.79 4.03
CA GLU A 52 -4.41 11.62 2.83
C GLU A 52 -3.65 10.87 1.74
N PHE A 53 -2.60 10.16 2.13
CA PHE A 53 -1.81 9.34 1.22
C PHE A 53 -2.56 8.14 0.69
N GLY A 54 -3.29 7.42 1.55
CA GLY A 54 -4.17 6.32 1.15
C GLY A 54 -5.18 6.78 0.12
N THR A 55 -5.89 7.88 0.40
CA THR A 55 -6.83 8.49 -0.56
C THR A 55 -6.16 8.87 -1.88
N ALA A 56 -4.97 9.49 -1.84
CA ALA A 56 -4.24 9.91 -3.04
C ALA A 56 -3.80 8.72 -3.91
N MET A 57 -3.44 7.60 -3.28
CA MET A 57 -2.96 6.39 -3.96
C MET A 57 -4.09 5.42 -4.33
N GLY A 58 -5.31 5.62 -3.82
CA GLY A 58 -6.41 4.67 -3.96
C GLY A 58 -6.32 3.46 -3.02
N TYR A 59 -5.58 3.58 -1.92
CA TYR A 59 -5.39 2.54 -0.91
C TYR A 59 -6.17 2.87 0.37
N GLY A 60 -6.72 1.85 1.02
CA GLY A 60 -7.26 2.03 2.37
C GLY A 60 -6.15 2.31 3.38
N ASP A 61 -6.44 3.15 4.38
CA ASP A 61 -5.51 3.53 5.45
C ASP A 61 -4.85 2.31 6.13
N ASP A 62 -5.63 1.25 6.40
CA ASP A 62 -5.14 0.01 6.99
C ASP A 62 -4.07 -0.67 6.11
N LEU A 63 -4.24 -0.63 4.79
CA LEU A 63 -3.28 -1.20 3.86
C LEU A 63 -1.98 -0.38 3.84
N VAL A 64 -2.08 0.95 3.93
CA VAL A 64 -0.91 1.82 4.09
C VAL A 64 -0.14 1.45 5.36
N TYR A 65 -0.82 1.27 6.49
CA TYR A 65 -0.16 0.85 7.74
C TYR A 65 0.51 -0.52 7.63
N LYS A 66 -0.11 -1.48 6.94
CA LYS A 66 0.47 -2.81 6.71
C LYS A 66 1.71 -2.75 5.81
N ILE A 67 1.68 -1.95 4.75
CA ILE A 67 2.81 -1.77 3.83
C ILE A 67 3.97 -1.05 4.53
N GLU A 68 3.70 0.08 5.18
CA GLU A 68 4.73 0.84 5.90
C GLU A 68 5.32 0.05 7.08
N GLY A 69 4.51 -0.82 7.69
CA GLY A 69 4.93 -1.74 8.74
C GLY A 69 5.62 -3.01 8.25
N GLY A 70 5.76 -3.21 6.94
CA GLY A 70 6.40 -4.38 6.35
C GLY A 70 5.60 -5.69 6.45
N LYS A 71 4.30 -5.62 6.75
CA LYS A 71 3.40 -6.77 6.84
C LYS A 71 2.81 -7.16 5.48
N ARG A 72 2.88 -6.26 4.49
CA ARG A 72 2.36 -6.44 3.14
C ARG A 72 3.40 -5.99 2.13
N ILE A 73 3.53 -6.73 1.03
CA ILE A 73 4.40 -6.35 -0.09
C ILE A 73 3.73 -5.20 -0.86
N PRO A 74 4.39 -4.03 -1.01
CA PRO A 74 3.86 -2.93 -1.81
C PRO A 74 3.75 -3.34 -3.28
N ARG A 75 2.66 -2.95 -3.92
CA ARG A 75 2.44 -3.15 -5.35
C ARG A 75 3.21 -2.10 -6.16
N GLN A 76 3.36 -2.32 -7.46
CA GLN A 76 4.10 -1.39 -8.32
C GLN A 76 3.44 0.00 -8.36
N GLU A 77 2.11 0.04 -8.27
CA GLU A 77 1.32 1.28 -8.24
C GLU A 77 1.52 2.06 -6.93
N TYR A 78 2.13 1.45 -5.91
CA TYR A 78 2.41 2.06 -4.60
C TYR A 78 3.81 2.71 -4.50
N LEU A 79 4.69 2.46 -5.48
CA LEU A 79 6.09 2.90 -5.50
C LEU A 79 6.30 4.21 -6.26
#